data_AF-A0A3D2R4Z7-F1
#
_entry.id   AF-A0A3D2R4Z7-F1
#
_cell.length_a   1.000
_cell.length_b   1.000
_cell.length_c   1.000
_cell.angle_alpha   90.00
_cell.angle_beta   90.00
_cell.angle_gamma   90.00
#
_symmetry.space_group_name_H-M   'P 1'
#
loop_
_entity.id
_entity.type
_entity.pdbx_description
1 polymer ?
#
loop_
_entity_poly.entity_id
_entity_poly.type
_entity_poly.pdbx_seq_one_letter_code
_entity_poly.pdbx_strand_id
1 'polypeptide(L)' 'ETAEVLDFYGAGAGTKTPNEILTKALKSLFTKAVVTVNEDLLAAVYAATTEPGIVCILGTGSNSCYFDGEKIHAHVP' A
#
# COMPACT_ATOMS: atom_id res chain seq x y z
N GLU A 1 21.70 3.18 -12.94
CA GLU A 1 20.37 3.53 -13.48
C GLU A 1 19.58 4.25 -12.40
N THR A 2 18.70 5.18 -12.77
CA THR A 2 17.81 5.87 -11.82
C THR A 2 16.41 5.29 -11.95
N ALA A 3 15.74 4.99 -10.83
CA ALA A 3 14.37 4.50 -10.86
C ALA A 3 13.40 5.53 -11.49
N GLU A 4 12.52 5.06 -12.36
CA GLU A 4 11.48 5.87 -13.01
C GLU A 4 10.14 5.82 -12.28
N VAL A 5 9.87 4.74 -11.54
CA VAL A 5 8.64 4.54 -10.75
C VAL A 5 9.02 3.95 -9.38
N LEU A 6 8.35 4.42 -8.34
CA LEU A 6 8.44 3.91 -6.98
C LEU A 6 7.04 3.83 -6.36
N ASP A 7 6.56 2.62 -6.13
CA ASP A 7 5.32 2.35 -5.40
C ASP A 7 5.65 1.78 -4.02
N PHE A 8 5.36 2.56 -2.98
CA PHE A 8 5.58 2.18 -1.59
C PHE A 8 4.26 1.73 -0.95
N TYR A 9 4.30 0.60 -0.25
CA TYR A 9 3.17 0.06 0.50
C TYR A 9 3.61 -0.24 1.93
N GLY A 10 2.88 0.28 2.91
CA GLY A 10 3.23 0.07 4.31
C GLY A 10 2.08 0.36 5.27
N ALA A 11 2.11 -0.30 6.42
CA ALA A 11 1.11 -0.12 7.48
C ALA A 11 1.02 1.35 7.92
N GLY A 12 -0.20 1.90 7.95
CA GLY A 12 -0.50 3.27 8.37
C GLY A 12 -0.22 4.32 7.31
N ALA A 13 0.30 3.94 6.14
CA ALA A 13 0.64 4.85 5.05
C ALA A 13 -0.57 5.34 4.23
N GLY A 14 -1.78 4.90 4.55
CA GLY A 14 -3.04 5.41 4.00
C GLY A 14 -3.64 6.55 4.81
N THR A 15 -3.12 6.84 5.99
CA THR A 15 -3.50 8.05 6.72
C THR A 15 -2.74 9.27 6.17
N LYS A 16 -3.42 10.42 6.10
CA LYS A 16 -2.91 11.62 5.40
C LYS A 16 -1.52 12.04 5.87
N THR A 17 -1.30 12.13 7.18
CA THR A 17 -0.05 12.65 7.75
C THR A 17 1.16 11.75 7.48
N PRO A 18 1.16 10.44 7.80
CA PRO A 18 2.23 9.52 7.40
C PRO A 18 2.46 9.46 5.89
N ASN A 19 1.39 9.47 5.10
CA ASN A 19 1.49 9.44 3.63
C ASN A 19 2.27 10.65 3.10
N GLU A 20 1.94 11.86 3.56
CA GLU A 20 2.61 13.09 3.14
C GLU A 20 4.09 13.12 3.54
N ILE A 21 4.40 12.67 4.76
CA ILE A 21 5.78 12.59 5.27
C ILE A 21 6.60 11.62 4.41
N LEU A 22 6.09 10.41 4.16
CA LEU A 22 6.77 9.40 3.36
C LEU A 22 6.92 9.85 1.91
N THR A 23 5.86 10.39 1.31
CA THR A 23 5.89 10.90 -0.07
C THR A 23 6.96 11.98 -0.23
N LYS A 24 7.05 12.92 0.71
CA LYS A 24 8.06 13.98 0.68
C LYS A 24 9.48 13.41 0.79
N ALA A 25 9.71 12.49 1.72
CA ALA A 25 11.01 11.85 1.90
C ALA A 25 11.43 11.07 0.65
N LEU A 26 10.54 10.23 0.11
CA LEU A 26 10.80 9.43 -1.08
C LEU A 26 11.07 10.31 -2.31
N LYS A 27 10.29 11.38 -2.54
CA LYS A 27 10.54 12.32 -3.64
C LYS A 27 11.87 13.06 -3.52
N SER A 28 12.37 13.30 -2.31
CA SER A 28 13.70 13.92 -2.13
C SER A 28 14.86 12.99 -2.48
N LEU A 29 14.65 11.67 -2.39
CA LEU A 29 15.65 10.65 -2.69
C LEU A 29 15.56 10.20 -4.16
N PHE A 30 14.34 10.04 -4.68
CA PHE A 30 14.04 9.53 -6.01
C PHE A 30 13.48 10.66 -6.89
N THR A 31 14.31 11.66 -7.18
CA THR A 31 13.90 12.91 -7.83
C THR A 31 13.36 12.77 -9.25
N LYS A 32 13.65 11.64 -9.92
CA LYS A 32 13.15 11.32 -11.26
C LYS A 32 11.98 10.35 -11.26
N ALA A 33 11.64 9.75 -10.11
CA ALA A 33 10.63 8.72 -10.05
C ALA A 33 9.24 9.32 -9.85
N VAL A 34 8.24 8.70 -10.48
CA VAL A 34 6.85 8.84 -10.05
C VAL A 34 6.68 8.07 -8.75
N VAL A 35 6.31 8.76 -7.67
CA VAL A 35 6.21 8.19 -6.33
C VAL A 35 4.75 8.06 -5.90
N THR A 36 4.36 6.84 -5.54
CA THR A 36 3.07 6.51 -4.93
C THR A 36 3.29 5.92 -3.54
N VAL A 37 2.45 6.27 -2.57
CA VAL A 37 2.48 5.73 -1.20
C VAL A 37 1.08 5.25 -0.83
N ASN A 38 0.94 3.99 -0.41
CA ASN A 38 -0.34 3.35 -0.09
C ASN A 38 -0.23 2.41 1.13
N GLU A 39 -1.38 1.93 1.64
CA GLU A 39 -1.44 0.93 2.72
C GLU A 39 -0.91 -0.45 2.28
N ASP A 40 -0.45 -1.22 3.26
CA ASP A 40 0.04 -2.60 3.07
C ASP A 40 -1.02 -3.58 2.55
N LEU A 41 -2.29 -3.43 2.96
CA LEU A 41 -3.41 -4.25 2.47
C LEU A 41 -3.57 -4.15 0.95
N LEU A 42 -3.28 -2.99 0.34
CA LEU A 42 -3.36 -2.84 -1.11
C LEU A 42 -2.29 -3.69 -1.82
N ALA A 43 -1.07 -3.71 -1.27
CA ALA A 43 -0.03 -4.60 -1.77
C ALA A 43 -0.40 -6.07 -1.57
N ALA A 44 -0.98 -6.43 -0.42
CA ALA A 44 -1.40 -7.80 -0.15
C ALA A 44 -2.44 -8.29 -1.16
N VAL A 45 -3.44 -7.46 -1.49
CA VAL A 45 -4.44 -7.79 -2.52
C VAL A 45 -3.79 -7.95 -3.89
N TYR A 46 -3.00 -6.96 -4.33
CA TYR A 46 -2.33 -7.01 -5.63
C TYR A 46 -1.39 -8.22 -5.79
N ALA A 47 -0.78 -8.68 -4.70
CA ALA A 47 0.10 -9.85 -4.72
C ALA A 47 -0.68 -11.18 -4.67
N ALA A 48 -1.84 -11.21 -4.02
CA ALA A 48 -2.54 -12.46 -3.72
C ALA A 48 -3.56 -12.87 -4.79
N THR A 49 -4.34 -11.93 -5.32
CA THR A 49 -5.49 -12.29 -6.18
C THR A 49 -5.97 -11.13 -7.07
N THR A 50 -6.51 -11.48 -8.24
CA THR A 50 -7.34 -10.60 -9.07
C THR A 50 -8.82 -10.91 -8.96
N GLU A 51 -9.18 -12.02 -8.30
CA GLU A 51 -10.56 -12.45 -8.07
C GLU A 51 -11.05 -12.05 -6.66
N PRO A 52 -12.36 -11.89 -6.46
CA PRO A 52 -12.92 -11.55 -5.15
C PRO A 52 -12.53 -12.54 -4.06
N GLY A 53 -12.20 -12.05 -2.87
CA GLY A 53 -11.76 -12.90 -1.76
C GLY A 53 -11.37 -12.13 -0.50
N ILE A 54 -11.20 -12.87 0.59
CA ILE A 54 -10.66 -12.34 1.83
C ILE A 54 -9.13 -12.45 1.77
N VAL A 55 -8.45 -11.32 1.91
CA VAL A 55 -6.98 -11.25 1.93
C VAL A 55 -6.52 -10.89 3.33
N CYS A 56 -5.60 -11.69 3.87
CA CYS A 56 -5.09 -11.55 5.22
C CYS A 56 -3.57 -11.34 5.22
N ILE A 57 -3.10 -10.44 6.08
CA ILE A 57 -1.70 -10.29 6.45
C ILE A 57 -1.51 -10.96 7.81
N LEU A 58 -0.53 -11.86 7.92
CA LEU A 58 -0.17 -12.57 9.16
C LEU A 58 1.33 -12.43 9.43
N GLY A 59 1.71 -11.41 10.20
CA GLY A 59 3.11 -11.13 10.57
C GLY A 59 3.23 -10.60 12.00
N THR A 60 4.10 -9.61 12.22
CA THR A 60 4.23 -8.93 13.53
C THR A 60 2.88 -8.38 14.03
N GLY A 61 2.04 -7.92 13.11
CA GLY A 61 0.62 -7.68 13.32
C GLY A 61 -0.21 -8.50 12.35
N SER A 62 -1.53 -8.54 12.58
CA SER A 62 -2.50 -9.16 11.68
C SER A 62 -3.47 -8.12 11.15
N ASN A 63 -3.82 -8.23 9.87
CA ASN A 63 -4.85 -7.40 9.26
C ASN A 63 -5.60 -8.20 8.19
N SER A 64 -6.80 -7.78 7.83
CA SER A 64 -7.59 -8.44 6.79
C SER A 64 -8.50 -7.48 6.05
N CYS A 65 -8.82 -7.79 4.81
CA CYS A 65 -9.82 -7.07 4.03
C CYS A 65 -10.59 -8.01 3.10
N TYR A 66 -11.76 -7.57 2.66
CA TYR A 66 -12.48 -8.19 1.55
C TYR A 66 -12.16 -7.42 0.26
N PHE A 67 -11.63 -8.12 -0.74
CA PHE A 67 -11.49 -7.61 -2.10
C PHE A 67 -12.67 -8.08 -2.94
N ASP A 68 -13.38 -7.17 -3.59
CA ASP A 68 -14.58 -7.50 -4.39
C ASP A 68 -14.29 -7.72 -5.89
N GLY A 69 -13.01 -7.76 -6.28
CA GLY A 69 -12.56 -7.81 -7.68
C GLY A 69 -12.17 -6.45 -8.26
N GLU A 70 -12.59 -5.34 -7.63
CA GLU A 70 -12.24 -3.98 -8.05
C GLU A 70 -11.72 -3.10 -6.90
N LYS A 71 -12.29 -3.27 -5.71
CA LYS A 71 -12.08 -2.42 -4.54
C LYS A 71 -11.83 -3.24 -3.28
N ILE A 72 -11.08 -2.63 -2.38
CA ILE A 72 -10.78 -3.17 -1.05
C ILE A 72 -11.76 -2.61 -0.04
N HIS A 73 -12.44 -3.51 0.65
CA HIS A 73 -13.31 -3.24 1.79
C HIS A 73 -12.59 -3.69 3.05
N ALA A 74 -11.94 -2.74 3.72
CA ALA A 74 -11.32 -2.98 5.01
C ALA A 74 -12.28 -2.56 6.12
N HIS A 75 -12.52 -3.46 7.07
CA HIS A 75 -13.11 -3.09 8.35
C HIS A 75 -11.98 -3.03 9.36
N VAL A 76 -11.64 -1.83 9.83
CA VAL A 76 -10.72 -1.67 10.94
C VAL A 76 -11.51 -2.01 12.21
N PRO A 77 -11.13 -3.03 12.99
CA PRO A 77 -11.74 -3.29 14.30
C PRO A 77 -11.54 -2.11 15.26
#